data_AF-A0A7C2EIW9-F1
#
_entry.id   AF-A0A7C2EIW9-F1
#
_cell.length_a   1.000
_cell.length_b   1.000
_cell.length_c   1.000
_cell.angle_alpha   90.00
_cell.angle_beta   90.00
_cell.angle_gamma   90.00
#
_symmetry.space_group_name_H-M   'P 1'
#
loop_
_entity.id
_entity.type
_entity.pdbx_description
1 polymer ?
#
loop_
_entity_poly.entity_id
_entity_poly.type
_entity_poly.pdbx_seq_one_letter_code
_entity_poly.pdbx_strand_id
1 'polypeptide(L)'
;MPLVARRSFLLLLIAPAGALAGPAQLALAEFAVEGPHPRLLLPARRLRLLGRERERQSMRWLQLQALVEAGQELAEPGFAHALCYVAGGGPGHARRAIEWVLGSTEDLRQLALVYDWCHDQLQPQEAARLADALRRGLERARSGPANVAQVRDRVLAAVALAEVEPGTASAELRFAVEEWWAGRIIPALRRGEAAIGRQETYPLMEILHVIRDQFKIDLRESLKSWFAALPVYHLLTYYPVPYPAPGGDFHIPVFDGSGEPDLRLAALSRAAELSLVAFDPNALETQFVQGWCMQDRFMMRDPFGAPYEYFWANPYHPGLSYHNAPLVLHQPERGLLVARSSWNEDALWFYHGGGLMQTFAGGRIKPLQPADLENPLVLGRLMVRSLPAGGRFGVETTDETTCYVVGLKARERYDVEVDDEEVFELKTDAGGILVLEFPANRRAGVLIRPAGR
;
A
#
# COMPACT_ATOMS: atom_id res chain seq x y z
N MET A 1 -30.27 -4.49 55.94
CA MET A 1 -31.16 -5.52 55.33
C MET A 1 -32.53 -4.89 55.13
N PRO A 2 -33.29 -5.20 54.07
CA PRO A 2 -33.00 -5.97 52.84
C PRO A 2 -33.27 -5.11 51.56
N LEU A 3 -33.09 -5.50 50.30
CA LEU A 3 -32.77 -6.76 49.64
C LEU A 3 -32.08 -6.43 48.29
N VAL A 4 -30.95 -7.11 48.05
CA VAL A 4 -30.17 -7.12 46.82
C VAL A 4 -30.92 -7.95 45.76
N ALA A 5 -31.17 -7.38 44.58
CA ALA A 5 -31.64 -8.11 43.41
C ALA A 5 -30.46 -8.42 42.48
N ARG A 6 -29.90 -9.63 42.61
CA ARG A 6 -28.94 -10.21 41.67
C ARG A 6 -29.63 -10.48 40.34
N ARG A 7 -29.24 -9.76 39.28
CA ARG A 7 -29.50 -10.17 37.90
C ARG A 7 -28.38 -11.12 37.46
N SER A 8 -28.68 -12.40 37.40
CA SER A 8 -27.82 -13.42 36.80
C SER A 8 -27.78 -13.21 35.29
N PHE A 9 -26.67 -12.70 34.77
CA PHE A 9 -26.36 -12.80 33.35
C PHE A 9 -25.81 -14.20 33.08
N LEU A 10 -26.61 -15.04 32.40
CA LEU A 10 -26.10 -16.25 31.77
C LEU A 10 -25.22 -15.82 30.59
N LEU A 11 -23.90 -15.92 30.76
CA LEU A 11 -22.94 -15.88 29.66
C LEU A 11 -23.09 -17.17 28.86
N LEU A 12 -23.85 -17.12 27.77
CA LEU A 12 -23.76 -18.13 26.72
C LEU A 12 -22.42 -17.92 26.00
N LEU A 13 -21.42 -18.73 26.37
CA LEU A 13 -20.18 -18.89 25.62
C LEU A 13 -20.52 -19.57 24.29
N ILE A 14 -20.89 -18.77 23.28
CA ILE A 14 -20.79 -19.19 21.89
C ILE A 14 -19.31 -19.04 21.54
N ALA A 15 -18.58 -20.15 21.64
CA ALA A 15 -17.23 -20.23 21.12
C ALA A 15 -17.28 -19.97 19.60
N PRO A 16 -16.62 -18.93 19.07
CA PRO A 16 -16.40 -18.88 17.64
C PRO A 16 -15.42 -20.00 17.32
N ALA A 17 -15.85 -21.00 16.56
CA ALA A 17 -14.97 -21.88 15.82
C ALA A 17 -14.31 -21.07 14.68
N GLY A 18 -13.54 -20.05 15.05
CA GLY A 18 -12.59 -19.36 14.18
C GLY A 18 -11.27 -20.07 14.33
N ALA A 19 -10.79 -20.69 13.25
CA ALA A 19 -9.46 -21.27 13.20
C ALA A 19 -8.43 -20.24 13.70
N LEU A 20 -7.78 -20.57 14.81
CA LEU A 20 -6.62 -19.84 15.32
C LEU A 20 -5.47 -20.05 14.32
N ALA A 21 -5.43 -19.25 13.26
CA ALA A 21 -4.24 -19.09 12.44
C ALA A 21 -3.20 -18.26 13.21
N GLY A 22 -2.60 -18.91 14.21
CA GLY A 22 -1.45 -18.36 14.95
C GLY A 22 -0.13 -18.65 14.24
N PRO A 23 1.00 -18.15 14.78
CA PRO A 23 2.35 -18.41 14.25
C PRO A 23 2.70 -19.91 14.09
N ALA A 24 1.95 -20.81 14.76
CA ALA A 24 2.06 -22.25 14.61
C ALA A 24 1.69 -22.76 13.20
N GLN A 25 0.84 -22.05 12.45
CA GLN A 25 0.40 -22.48 11.12
C GLN A 25 1.41 -22.13 10.01
N LEU A 26 2.28 -21.14 10.25
CA LEU A 26 3.40 -20.80 9.36
C LEU A 26 4.50 -21.87 9.42
N ALA A 27 4.77 -22.43 10.60
CA ALA A 27 5.86 -23.39 10.83
C ALA A 27 5.62 -24.81 10.25
N LEU A 28 4.40 -25.09 9.76
CA LEU A 28 4.01 -26.39 9.20
C LEU A 28 3.66 -26.33 7.71
N ALA A 29 3.84 -25.17 7.05
CA ALA A 29 3.51 -25.03 5.65
C ALA A 29 4.53 -25.79 4.77
N GLU A 30 4.02 -26.75 3.99
CA GLU A 30 4.77 -27.33 2.90
C GLU A 30 4.73 -26.34 1.73
N PHE A 31 5.85 -25.70 1.42
CA PHE A 31 5.96 -24.75 0.31
C PHE A 31 6.15 -25.50 -1.02
N ALA A 32 5.22 -26.39 -1.35
CA ALA A 32 5.14 -27.08 -2.62
C ALA A 32 4.12 -26.36 -3.51
N VAL A 33 4.55 -25.97 -4.71
CA VAL A 33 3.67 -25.35 -5.71
C VAL A 33 3.04 -26.46 -6.54
N GLU A 34 1.71 -26.46 -6.62
CA GLU A 34 0.94 -27.50 -7.30
C GLU A 34 0.15 -26.95 -8.50
N GLY A 35 -0.25 -27.85 -9.39
CA GLY A 35 -1.14 -27.56 -10.51
C GLY A 35 -0.44 -27.07 -11.78
N PRO A 36 -1.17 -26.97 -12.91
CA PRO A 36 -0.60 -26.49 -14.17
C PRO A 36 -0.40 -24.98 -14.18
N HIS A 37 0.39 -24.49 -15.13
CA HIS A 37 0.48 -23.07 -15.48
C HIS A 37 -0.86 -22.54 -16.04
N PRO A 38 -1.21 -21.25 -15.85
CA PRO A 38 -0.49 -20.23 -15.08
C PRO A 38 -0.76 -20.33 -13.56
N ARG A 39 0.28 -20.08 -12.77
CA ARG A 39 0.29 -20.12 -11.29
C ARG A 39 0.47 -18.72 -10.68
N LEU A 40 1.00 -17.76 -11.43
CA LEU A 40 1.33 -16.42 -10.95
C LEU A 40 0.18 -15.45 -11.14
N LEU A 41 -0.35 -14.93 -10.03
CA LEU A 41 -1.26 -13.77 -9.97
C LEU A 41 -2.56 -13.89 -10.81
N LEU A 42 -2.85 -15.05 -11.40
CA LEU A 42 -3.98 -15.32 -12.30
C LEU A 42 -4.90 -16.42 -11.76
N PRO A 43 -5.44 -16.29 -10.53
CA PRO A 43 -6.45 -17.22 -10.07
C PRO A 43 -7.65 -17.20 -11.04
N ALA A 44 -8.40 -18.30 -11.13
CA ALA A 44 -9.51 -18.45 -12.09
C ALA A 44 -10.55 -17.30 -12.05
N ARG A 45 -10.72 -16.63 -10.90
CA ARG A 45 -11.57 -15.42 -10.80
C ARG A 45 -11.03 -14.25 -11.64
N ARG A 46 -9.72 -14.03 -11.67
CA ARG A 46 -9.07 -12.93 -12.41
C ARG A 46 -9.07 -13.22 -13.90
N LEU A 47 -8.70 -14.43 -14.31
CA LEU A 47 -8.78 -14.84 -15.73
C LEU A 47 -10.20 -14.62 -16.31
N ARG A 48 -11.24 -15.02 -15.56
CA ARG A 48 -12.64 -14.78 -15.96
C ARG A 48 -13.03 -13.30 -15.97
N LEU A 49 -12.41 -12.46 -15.16
CA LEU A 49 -12.64 -11.02 -15.20
C LEU A 49 -12.00 -10.40 -16.45
N LEU A 50 -10.72 -10.70 -16.69
CA LEU A 50 -9.98 -10.22 -17.87
C LEU A 50 -10.68 -10.63 -19.17
N GLY A 51 -11.04 -11.91 -19.30
CA GLY A 51 -11.77 -12.41 -20.47
C GLY A 51 -13.11 -11.70 -20.70
N ARG A 52 -13.86 -11.41 -19.63
CA ARG A 52 -15.11 -10.64 -19.71
C ARG A 52 -14.90 -9.19 -20.11
N GLU A 53 -13.89 -8.52 -19.57
CA GLU A 53 -13.54 -7.14 -19.95
C GLU A 53 -13.14 -7.05 -21.44
N ARG A 54 -12.47 -8.07 -21.97
CA ARG A 54 -12.18 -8.21 -23.41
C ARG A 54 -13.45 -8.45 -24.22
N GLU A 55 -14.26 -9.44 -23.85
CA GLU A 55 -15.50 -9.78 -24.58
C GLU A 55 -16.47 -8.60 -24.64
N ARG A 56 -16.51 -7.79 -23.59
CA ARG A 56 -17.33 -6.58 -23.50
C ARG A 56 -16.72 -5.37 -24.20
N GLN A 57 -15.50 -5.49 -24.72
CA GLN A 57 -14.75 -4.37 -25.32
C GLN A 57 -14.71 -3.17 -24.36
N SER A 58 -14.40 -3.45 -23.08
CA SER A 58 -14.27 -2.40 -22.06
C SER A 58 -13.25 -1.34 -22.49
N MET A 59 -13.41 -0.10 -22.01
CA MET A 59 -12.47 0.98 -22.31
C MET A 59 -11.02 0.62 -21.92
N ARG A 60 -10.83 -0.10 -20.80
CA ARG A 60 -9.51 -0.58 -20.34
C ARG A 60 -8.88 -1.58 -21.32
N TRP A 61 -9.68 -2.53 -21.80
CA TRP A 61 -9.23 -3.48 -22.82
C TRP A 61 -8.87 -2.77 -24.12
N LEU A 62 -9.78 -1.94 -24.65
CA LEU A 62 -9.57 -1.23 -25.91
C LEU A 62 -8.33 -0.33 -25.87
N GLN A 63 -8.09 0.34 -24.74
CA GLN A 63 -6.88 1.14 -24.53
C GLN A 63 -5.61 0.28 -24.59
N LEU A 64 -5.55 -0.80 -23.82
CA LEU A 64 -4.41 -1.71 -23.82
C LEU A 64 -4.19 -2.31 -25.22
N GLN A 65 -5.24 -2.79 -25.85
CA GLN A 65 -5.18 -3.38 -27.19
C GLN A 65 -4.62 -2.40 -28.21
N ALA A 66 -5.13 -1.16 -28.23
CA ALA A 66 -4.67 -0.13 -29.15
C ALA A 66 -3.17 0.18 -28.97
N LEU A 67 -2.68 0.26 -27.73
CA LEU A 67 -1.26 0.49 -27.45
C LEU A 67 -0.37 -0.65 -27.95
N VAL A 68 -0.78 -1.89 -27.69
CA VAL A 68 -0.03 -3.09 -28.05
C VAL A 68 -0.05 -3.35 -29.57
N GLU A 69 -1.13 -2.96 -30.26
CA GLU A 69 -1.27 -3.09 -31.71
C GLU A 69 -0.62 -1.95 -32.49
N ALA A 70 -0.63 -0.73 -31.94
CA ALA A 70 -0.01 0.45 -32.57
C ALA A 70 1.52 0.37 -32.64
N GLY A 71 2.14 -0.65 -32.03
CA GLY A 71 3.59 -0.84 -32.04
C GLY A 71 4.34 0.26 -31.28
N GLN A 72 3.68 0.94 -30.34
CA GLN A 72 4.34 1.89 -29.46
C GLN A 72 5.37 1.16 -28.58
N GLU A 73 6.44 1.84 -28.21
CA GLU A 73 7.43 1.30 -27.29
C GLU A 73 6.79 1.12 -25.91
N LEU A 74 6.52 -0.15 -25.56
CA LEU A 74 5.98 -0.53 -24.26
C LEU A 74 7.13 -0.53 -23.25
N ALA A 75 6.88 0.06 -22.06
CA ALA A 75 7.88 0.08 -20.99
C ALA A 75 8.13 -1.33 -20.40
N GLU A 76 7.09 -2.16 -20.36
CA GLU A 76 7.14 -3.55 -19.89
C GLU A 76 6.51 -4.50 -20.94
N PRO A 77 7.19 -4.74 -22.07
CA PRO A 77 6.60 -5.45 -23.19
C PRO A 77 6.31 -6.92 -22.89
N GLY A 78 7.14 -7.59 -22.07
CA GLY A 78 6.90 -8.97 -21.64
C GLY A 78 5.61 -9.09 -20.85
N PHE A 79 5.40 -8.20 -19.87
CA PHE A 79 4.16 -8.15 -19.09
C PHE A 79 2.95 -7.80 -19.96
N ALA A 80 3.02 -6.75 -20.76
CA ALA A 80 1.89 -6.28 -21.57
C ALA A 80 1.43 -7.32 -22.61
N HIS A 81 2.36 -7.92 -23.36
CA HIS A 81 2.01 -8.95 -24.34
C HIS A 81 1.50 -10.23 -23.67
N ALA A 82 2.12 -10.70 -22.58
CA ALA A 82 1.62 -11.86 -21.84
C ALA A 82 0.21 -11.62 -21.27
N LEU A 83 -0.06 -10.40 -20.77
CA LEU A 83 -1.38 -10.00 -20.28
C LEU A 83 -2.45 -10.05 -21.39
N CYS A 84 -2.15 -9.52 -22.58
CA CYS A 84 -3.05 -9.64 -23.73
C CYS A 84 -3.30 -11.11 -24.09
N TYR A 85 -2.28 -11.97 -24.02
CA TYR A 85 -2.43 -13.41 -24.29
C TYR A 85 -3.40 -14.08 -23.32
N VAL A 86 -3.17 -13.95 -22.00
CA VAL A 86 -4.00 -14.61 -20.98
C VAL A 86 -5.43 -14.05 -20.89
N ALA A 87 -5.63 -12.80 -21.34
CA ALA A 87 -6.95 -12.22 -21.56
C ALA A 87 -7.70 -12.83 -22.76
N GLY A 88 -6.99 -13.56 -23.62
CA GLY A 88 -7.49 -14.23 -24.81
C GLY A 88 -7.25 -13.48 -26.13
N GLY A 89 -6.25 -12.61 -26.21
CA GLY A 89 -5.83 -11.90 -27.44
C GLY A 89 -5.22 -12.81 -28.52
N GLY A 90 -4.98 -14.09 -28.22
CA GLY A 90 -4.51 -15.11 -29.16
C GLY A 90 -2.99 -15.34 -29.14
N PRO A 91 -2.51 -16.42 -29.80
CA PRO A 91 -1.12 -16.92 -29.65
C PRO A 91 -0.04 -15.92 -30.08
N GLY A 92 -0.36 -14.99 -31.00
CA GLY A 92 0.59 -13.99 -31.48
C GLY A 92 1.09 -13.04 -30.38
N HIS A 93 0.30 -12.80 -29.33
CA HIS A 93 0.75 -12.02 -28.18
C HIS A 93 1.74 -12.82 -27.32
N ALA A 94 1.46 -14.10 -27.05
CA ALA A 94 2.40 -14.98 -26.34
C ALA A 94 3.74 -15.05 -27.07
N ARG A 95 3.72 -15.22 -28.39
CA ARG A 95 4.93 -15.31 -29.20
C ARG A 95 5.81 -14.07 -29.07
N ARG A 96 5.22 -12.86 -29.12
CA ARG A 96 5.93 -11.59 -28.91
C ARG A 96 6.52 -11.46 -27.50
N ALA A 97 5.77 -11.88 -26.48
CA ALA A 97 6.26 -11.88 -25.10
C ALA A 97 7.47 -12.83 -24.94
N ILE A 98 7.38 -14.05 -25.48
CA ILE A 98 8.44 -15.06 -25.43
C ILE A 98 9.69 -14.58 -26.19
N GLU A 99 9.53 -14.03 -27.40
CA GLU A 99 10.65 -13.48 -28.19
C GLU A 99 11.36 -12.36 -27.43
N TRP A 100 10.63 -11.48 -26.74
CA TRP A 100 11.22 -10.43 -25.94
C TRP A 100 12.07 -10.98 -24.80
N VAL A 101 11.56 -11.93 -23.98
CA VAL A 101 12.36 -12.52 -22.89
C VAL A 101 13.52 -13.39 -23.37
N LEU A 102 13.44 -13.95 -24.59
CA LEU A 102 14.57 -14.65 -25.21
C LEU A 102 15.69 -13.68 -25.65
N GLY A 103 15.33 -12.42 -25.94
CA GLY A 103 16.25 -11.33 -26.29
C GLY A 103 16.83 -10.61 -25.06
N SER A 104 16.05 -10.42 -24.00
CA SER A 104 16.48 -9.80 -22.74
C SER A 104 15.96 -10.55 -21.51
N THR A 105 16.86 -10.94 -20.61
CA THR A 105 16.55 -11.70 -19.37
C THR A 105 16.92 -10.92 -18.11
N GLU A 106 17.06 -9.61 -18.22
CA GLU A 106 17.47 -8.74 -17.10
C GLU A 106 16.35 -8.53 -16.08
N ASP A 107 15.11 -8.39 -16.56
CA ASP A 107 13.92 -8.22 -15.71
C ASP A 107 13.38 -9.59 -15.28
N LEU A 108 13.73 -10.00 -14.06
CA LEU A 108 13.35 -11.28 -13.49
C LEU A 108 11.82 -11.40 -13.28
N ARG A 109 11.14 -10.28 -12.95
CA ARG A 109 9.68 -10.25 -12.81
C ARG A 109 9.01 -10.58 -14.13
N GLN A 110 9.34 -9.85 -15.20
CA GLN A 110 8.73 -10.10 -16.51
C GLN A 110 9.09 -11.49 -17.04
N LEU A 111 10.33 -11.95 -16.83
CA LEU A 111 10.74 -13.30 -17.21
C LEU A 111 9.88 -14.38 -16.54
N ALA A 112 9.62 -14.26 -15.23
CA ALA A 112 8.77 -15.19 -14.49
C ALA A 112 7.32 -15.16 -14.97
N LEU A 113 6.76 -13.97 -15.20
CA LEU A 113 5.40 -13.80 -15.71
C LEU A 113 5.26 -14.42 -17.11
N VAL A 114 6.18 -14.16 -18.04
CA VAL A 114 6.11 -14.72 -19.39
C VAL A 114 6.27 -16.24 -19.38
N TYR A 115 7.21 -16.78 -18.61
CA TYR A 115 7.40 -18.22 -18.50
C TYR A 115 6.14 -18.94 -18.00
N ASP A 116 5.47 -18.36 -17.01
CA ASP A 116 4.27 -18.94 -16.41
C ASP A 116 3.00 -18.70 -17.24
N TRP A 117 2.79 -17.48 -17.73
CA TRP A 117 1.55 -17.06 -18.41
C TRP A 117 1.47 -17.55 -19.86
N CYS A 118 2.61 -17.71 -20.52
CA CYS A 118 2.72 -18.16 -21.90
C CYS A 118 3.26 -19.60 -22.01
N HIS A 119 3.25 -20.36 -20.90
CA HIS A 119 3.92 -21.65 -20.81
C HIS A 119 3.48 -22.64 -21.89
N ASP A 120 2.18 -22.68 -22.20
CA ASP A 120 1.60 -23.59 -23.18
C ASP A 120 1.97 -23.27 -24.64
N GLN A 121 2.58 -22.10 -24.87
CA GLN A 121 3.08 -21.66 -26.18
C GLN A 121 4.60 -21.81 -26.33
N LEU A 122 5.31 -22.22 -25.27
CA LEU A 122 6.76 -22.44 -25.30
C LEU A 122 7.11 -23.73 -26.03
N GLN A 123 8.10 -23.66 -26.92
CA GLN A 123 8.75 -24.87 -27.42
C GLN A 123 9.65 -25.47 -26.32
N PRO A 124 9.90 -26.79 -26.31
CA PRO A 124 10.71 -27.44 -25.27
C PRO A 124 12.10 -26.80 -25.08
N GLN A 125 12.75 -26.38 -26.17
CA GLN A 125 14.06 -25.71 -26.11
C GLN A 125 13.95 -24.29 -25.52
N GLU A 126 12.87 -23.58 -25.81
CA GLU A 126 12.62 -22.24 -25.27
C GLU A 126 12.31 -22.33 -23.77
N ALA A 127 11.46 -23.28 -23.37
CA ALA A 127 11.18 -23.55 -21.97
C ALA A 127 12.45 -23.87 -21.19
N ALA A 128 13.31 -24.76 -21.69
CA ALA A 128 14.58 -25.08 -21.04
C ALA A 128 15.50 -23.84 -20.91
N ARG A 129 15.60 -23.02 -21.97
CA ARG A 129 16.43 -21.81 -21.97
C ARG A 129 15.92 -20.75 -21.01
N LEU A 130 14.60 -20.53 -20.93
CA LEU A 130 14.00 -19.57 -20.02
C LEU A 130 14.06 -20.06 -18.56
N ALA A 131 13.87 -21.35 -18.31
CA ALA A 131 14.06 -21.94 -16.97
C ALA A 131 15.51 -21.74 -16.47
N ASP A 132 16.49 -21.94 -17.34
CA ASP A 132 17.89 -21.70 -17.03
C ASP A 132 18.20 -20.20 -16.79
N ALA A 133 17.55 -19.30 -17.53
CA ALA A 133 17.61 -17.86 -17.28
C ALA A 133 16.98 -17.46 -15.92
N LEU A 134 15.83 -18.05 -15.57
CA LEU A 134 15.19 -17.86 -14.27
C LEU A 134 16.09 -18.35 -13.13
N ARG A 135 16.74 -19.51 -13.28
CA ARG A 135 17.68 -20.05 -12.28
C ARG A 135 18.82 -19.06 -12.01
N ARG A 136 19.48 -18.58 -13.07
CA ARG A 136 20.55 -17.55 -12.94
C ARG A 136 20.04 -16.24 -12.36
N GLY A 137 18.86 -15.78 -12.79
CA GLY A 137 18.25 -14.57 -12.26
C GLY A 137 18.00 -14.66 -10.76
N LEU A 138 17.47 -15.81 -10.32
CA LEU A 138 17.24 -16.11 -8.92
C LEU A 138 18.54 -16.14 -8.10
N GLU A 139 19.59 -16.77 -8.62
CA GLU A 139 20.93 -16.77 -8.00
C GLU A 139 21.51 -15.36 -7.84
N ARG A 140 21.37 -14.51 -8.86
CA ARG A 140 21.77 -13.09 -8.76
C ARG A 140 20.95 -12.35 -7.72
N ALA A 141 19.63 -12.55 -7.70
CA ALA A 141 18.73 -11.88 -6.75
C ALA A 141 19.04 -12.26 -5.28
N ARG A 142 19.50 -13.50 -5.02
CA ARG A 142 19.97 -13.93 -3.68
C ARG A 142 21.17 -13.14 -3.17
N SER A 143 22.03 -12.70 -4.08
CA SER A 143 23.27 -11.97 -3.74
C SER A 143 23.03 -10.49 -3.46
N GLY A 144 21.86 -9.96 -3.86
CA GLY A 144 21.46 -8.58 -3.64
C GLY A 144 20.79 -8.32 -2.29
N PRO A 145 20.46 -7.06 -1.98
CA PRO A 145 19.70 -6.72 -0.78
C PRO A 145 18.29 -7.34 -0.84
N ALA A 146 17.82 -7.86 0.29
CA ALA A 146 16.48 -8.42 0.42
C ALA A 146 15.40 -7.33 0.65
N ASN A 147 15.36 -6.32 -0.23
CA ASN A 147 14.28 -5.34 -0.26
C ASN A 147 13.00 -5.96 -0.85
N VAL A 148 11.86 -5.26 -0.74
CA VAL A 148 10.56 -5.83 -1.10
C VAL A 148 10.49 -6.23 -2.59
N ALA A 149 11.02 -5.40 -3.48
CA ALA A 149 11.04 -5.67 -4.92
C ALA A 149 11.88 -6.92 -5.27
N GLN A 150 13.04 -7.08 -4.65
CA GLN A 150 13.89 -8.26 -4.90
C GLN A 150 13.29 -9.53 -4.31
N VAL A 151 12.62 -9.46 -3.16
CA VAL A 151 11.91 -10.63 -2.63
C VAL A 151 10.71 -10.98 -3.50
N ARG A 152 9.98 -10.00 -4.05
CA ARG A 152 8.94 -10.24 -5.05
C ARG A 152 9.50 -11.01 -6.24
N ASP A 153 10.61 -10.57 -6.83
CA ASP A 153 11.17 -11.23 -8.01
C ASP A 153 11.58 -12.68 -7.72
N ARG A 154 12.16 -12.92 -6.54
CA ARG A 154 12.50 -14.27 -6.07
C ARG A 154 11.26 -15.15 -5.91
N VAL A 155 10.19 -14.63 -5.31
CA VAL A 155 8.92 -15.35 -5.14
C VAL A 155 8.29 -15.71 -6.48
N LEU A 156 8.23 -14.76 -7.42
CA LEU A 156 7.68 -14.99 -8.76
C LEU A 156 8.50 -16.04 -9.53
N ALA A 157 9.82 -15.90 -9.53
CA ALA A 157 10.72 -16.85 -10.20
C ALA A 157 10.65 -18.25 -9.57
N ALA A 158 10.56 -18.35 -8.24
CA ALA A 158 10.42 -19.62 -7.54
C ALA A 158 9.14 -20.36 -7.94
N VAL A 159 7.99 -19.67 -7.98
CA VAL A 159 6.72 -20.29 -8.41
C VAL A 159 6.77 -20.71 -9.88
N ALA A 160 7.33 -19.87 -10.76
CA ALA A 160 7.50 -20.20 -12.18
C ALA A 160 8.38 -21.46 -12.39
N LEU A 161 9.44 -21.62 -11.58
CA LEU A 161 10.39 -22.73 -11.68
C LEU A 161 9.97 -24.01 -10.95
N ALA A 162 8.89 -24.00 -10.18
CA ALA A 162 8.64 -25.06 -9.20
C ALA A 162 8.48 -26.47 -9.78
N GLU A 163 8.11 -26.60 -11.05
CA GLU A 163 8.03 -27.90 -11.73
C GLU A 163 9.41 -28.46 -12.09
N VAL A 164 10.35 -27.60 -12.46
CA VAL A 164 11.70 -27.96 -12.90
C VAL A 164 12.67 -28.05 -11.72
N GLU A 165 12.48 -27.19 -10.72
CA GLU A 165 13.39 -27.00 -9.58
C GLU A 165 12.60 -26.95 -8.25
N PRO A 166 11.84 -28.00 -7.88
CA PRO A 166 10.92 -27.98 -6.75
C PRO A 166 11.60 -27.68 -5.41
N GLY A 167 12.80 -28.23 -5.17
CA GLY A 167 13.55 -27.99 -3.93
C GLY A 167 14.01 -26.54 -3.80
N THR A 168 14.54 -25.97 -4.89
CA THR A 168 14.94 -24.56 -4.94
C THR A 168 13.75 -23.63 -4.76
N ALA A 169 12.64 -23.90 -5.46
CA ALA A 169 11.42 -23.12 -5.34
C ALA A 169 10.88 -23.13 -3.90
N SER A 170 10.80 -24.30 -3.28
CA SER A 170 10.33 -24.45 -1.91
C SER A 170 11.20 -23.69 -0.91
N ALA A 171 12.53 -23.75 -1.07
CA ALA A 171 13.47 -23.03 -0.21
C ALA A 171 13.30 -21.50 -0.31
N GLU A 172 13.09 -20.96 -1.52
CA GLU A 172 12.87 -19.52 -1.73
C GLU A 172 11.55 -19.02 -1.13
N LEU A 173 10.49 -19.81 -1.30
CA LEU A 173 9.17 -19.48 -0.76
C LEU A 173 9.17 -19.54 0.77
N ARG A 174 9.86 -20.54 1.34
CA ARG A 174 10.11 -20.62 2.77
C ARG A 174 10.89 -19.41 3.27
N PHE A 175 11.98 -19.05 2.62
CA PHE A 175 12.76 -17.86 2.94
C PHE A 175 11.87 -16.60 2.96
N ALA A 176 11.04 -16.40 1.94
CA ALA A 176 10.20 -15.22 1.83
C ALA A 176 9.20 -15.12 3.00
N VAL A 177 8.58 -16.25 3.38
CA VAL A 177 7.53 -16.27 4.41
C VAL A 177 8.10 -16.33 5.83
N GLU A 178 9.02 -17.25 6.11
CA GLU A 178 9.50 -17.52 7.46
C GLU A 178 10.65 -16.58 7.85
N GLU A 179 11.64 -16.40 6.99
CA GLU A 179 12.85 -15.64 7.34
C GLU A 179 12.70 -14.15 7.06
N TRP A 180 12.24 -13.78 5.87
CA TRP A 180 12.14 -12.38 5.47
C TRP A 180 10.91 -11.72 6.09
N TRP A 181 9.71 -12.25 5.82
CA TRP A 181 8.48 -11.64 6.32
C TRP A 181 8.38 -11.76 7.84
N ALA A 182 8.34 -13.00 8.37
CA ALA A 182 8.16 -13.21 9.81
C ALA A 182 9.41 -12.85 10.64
N GLY A 183 10.61 -13.16 10.14
CA GLY A 183 11.86 -12.92 10.86
C GLY A 183 12.39 -11.48 10.81
N ARG A 184 12.09 -10.71 9.76
CA ARG A 184 12.67 -9.35 9.57
C ARG A 184 11.62 -8.26 9.49
N ILE A 185 10.68 -8.37 8.55
CA ILE A 185 9.71 -7.30 8.25
C ILE A 185 8.75 -7.08 9.41
N ILE A 186 8.13 -8.15 9.94
CA ILE A 186 7.18 -8.03 11.05
C ILE A 186 7.83 -7.39 12.29
N PRO A 187 9.00 -7.86 12.78
CA PRO A 187 9.67 -7.22 13.90
C PRO A 187 10.02 -5.75 13.65
N ALA A 188 10.51 -5.41 12.46
CA ALA A 188 10.86 -4.04 12.11
C ALA A 188 9.63 -3.11 12.14
N LEU A 189 8.53 -3.51 11.51
CA LEU A 189 7.29 -2.74 11.53
C LEU A 189 6.71 -2.59 12.93
N ARG A 190 6.80 -3.62 13.77
CA ARG A 190 6.37 -3.55 15.19
C ARG A 190 7.23 -2.59 16.03
N ARG A 191 8.48 -2.36 15.65
CA ARG A 191 9.35 -1.34 16.27
C ARG A 191 9.11 0.07 15.70
N GLY A 192 8.22 0.22 14.73
CA GLY A 192 7.94 1.49 14.07
C GLY A 192 8.94 1.85 12.97
N GLU A 193 9.81 0.92 12.56
CA GLU A 193 10.79 1.16 11.50
C GLU A 193 10.10 1.28 10.13
N ALA A 194 10.68 2.07 9.23
CA ALA A 194 10.21 2.24 7.86
C ALA A 194 10.63 1.06 6.96
N ALA A 195 10.30 -0.17 7.37
CA ALA A 195 10.72 -1.39 6.67
C ALA A 195 9.99 -1.64 5.34
N ILE A 196 8.85 -0.97 5.13
CA ILE A 196 8.11 -0.97 3.87
C ILE A 196 7.76 0.46 3.54
N GLY A 197 8.42 1.00 2.52
CA GLY A 197 8.12 2.33 1.96
C GLY A 197 6.81 2.32 1.17
N ARG A 198 6.23 3.50 0.94
CA ARG A 198 5.00 3.64 0.14
C ARG A 198 5.16 3.03 -1.27
N GLN A 199 6.29 3.30 -1.91
CA GLN A 199 6.64 2.82 -3.25
C GLN A 199 6.80 1.29 -3.32
N GLU A 200 7.10 0.65 -2.18
CA GLU A 200 7.22 -0.80 -2.09
C GLU A 200 5.87 -1.50 -1.91
N THR A 201 4.76 -0.76 -1.83
CA THR A 201 3.44 -1.38 -1.66
C THR A 201 3.08 -2.25 -2.84
N TYR A 202 3.34 -1.82 -4.09
CA TYR A 202 3.01 -2.62 -5.26
C TYR A 202 3.73 -4.00 -5.27
N PRO A 203 5.07 -4.07 -5.15
CA PRO A 203 5.75 -5.36 -5.09
C PRO A 203 5.34 -6.19 -3.86
N LEU A 204 5.05 -5.55 -2.72
CA LEU A 204 4.48 -6.25 -1.57
C LEU A 204 3.16 -6.93 -1.94
N MET A 205 2.26 -6.21 -2.60
CA MET A 205 0.95 -6.76 -2.98
C MET A 205 1.08 -7.95 -3.93
N GLU A 206 2.03 -7.92 -4.87
CA GLU A 206 2.31 -9.09 -5.71
C GLU A 206 2.76 -10.31 -4.88
N ILE A 207 3.63 -10.13 -3.88
CA ILE A 207 4.01 -11.21 -2.93
C ILE A 207 2.75 -11.73 -2.21
N LEU A 208 1.94 -10.84 -1.63
CA LEU A 208 0.75 -11.23 -0.87
C LEU A 208 -0.23 -12.03 -1.73
N HIS A 209 -0.50 -11.58 -2.96
CA HIS A 209 -1.41 -12.27 -3.88
C HIS A 209 -0.88 -13.67 -4.20
N VAL A 210 0.40 -13.81 -4.54
CA VAL A 210 1.00 -15.12 -4.87
C VAL A 210 0.96 -16.07 -3.68
N ILE A 211 1.45 -15.64 -2.51
CA ILE A 211 1.50 -16.50 -1.32
C ILE A 211 0.10 -16.94 -0.91
N ARG A 212 -0.89 -16.04 -0.95
CA ARG A 212 -2.28 -16.40 -0.64
C ARG A 212 -2.88 -17.35 -1.68
N ASP A 213 -2.68 -17.06 -2.97
CA ASP A 213 -3.32 -17.86 -4.02
C ASP A 213 -2.72 -19.28 -4.08
N GLN A 214 -1.41 -19.42 -3.86
CA GLN A 214 -0.69 -20.71 -3.84
C GLN A 214 -0.89 -21.50 -2.54
N PHE A 215 -0.71 -20.87 -1.38
CA PHE A 215 -0.62 -21.59 -0.09
C PHE A 215 -1.79 -21.34 0.85
N LYS A 216 -2.75 -20.49 0.48
CA LYS A 216 -3.87 -20.04 1.35
C LYS A 216 -3.40 -19.38 2.66
N ILE A 217 -2.17 -18.87 2.65
CA ILE A 217 -1.58 -18.12 3.76
C ILE A 217 -1.89 -16.63 3.54
N ASP A 218 -2.60 -16.00 4.49
CA ASP A 218 -2.74 -14.54 4.52
C ASP A 218 -1.67 -13.93 5.43
N LEU A 219 -0.61 -13.40 4.83
CA LEU A 219 0.51 -12.79 5.54
C LEU A 219 0.13 -11.53 6.33
N ARG A 220 -1.06 -10.96 6.08
CA ARG A 220 -1.57 -9.78 6.82
C ARG A 220 -1.99 -10.10 8.25
N GLU A 221 -2.32 -11.36 8.55
CA GLU A 221 -2.85 -11.79 9.85
C GLU A 221 -1.93 -11.43 11.03
N SER A 222 -0.62 -11.34 10.79
CA SER A 222 0.36 -11.00 11.83
C SER A 222 0.57 -9.49 12.05
N LEU A 223 -0.03 -8.66 11.20
CA LEU A 223 0.09 -7.19 11.17
C LEU A 223 -1.26 -6.50 10.83
N LYS A 224 -2.37 -7.02 11.39
CA LYS A 224 -3.74 -6.57 11.05
C LYS A 224 -3.94 -5.06 11.09
N SER A 225 -3.49 -4.40 12.16
CA SER A 225 -3.65 -2.95 12.33
C SER A 225 -2.87 -2.16 11.28
N TRP A 226 -1.67 -2.62 10.91
CA TRP A 226 -0.87 -1.99 9.87
C TRP A 226 -1.56 -2.09 8.50
N PHE A 227 -2.07 -3.26 8.15
CA PHE A 227 -2.79 -3.47 6.89
C PHE A 227 -4.16 -2.79 6.86
N ALA A 228 -4.88 -2.72 7.98
CA ALA A 228 -6.15 -2.00 8.07
C ALA A 228 -5.98 -0.50 7.79
N ALA A 229 -4.84 0.08 8.21
CA ALA A 229 -4.53 1.49 7.95
C ALA A 229 -3.97 1.76 6.54
N LEU A 230 -3.50 0.73 5.83
CA LEU A 230 -2.80 0.89 4.55
C LEU A 230 -3.65 1.55 3.44
N PRO A 231 -4.94 1.18 3.24
CA PRO A 231 -5.78 1.87 2.24
C PRO A 231 -5.91 3.37 2.52
N VAL A 232 -6.22 3.75 3.77
CA VAL A 232 -6.34 5.15 4.18
C VAL A 232 -5.01 5.89 4.07
N TYR A 233 -3.90 5.23 4.40
CA TYR A 233 -2.55 5.76 4.20
C TYR A 233 -2.30 6.13 2.74
N HIS A 234 -2.64 5.27 1.79
CA HIS A 234 -2.48 5.58 0.36
C HIS A 234 -3.31 6.78 -0.06
N LEU A 235 -4.59 6.85 0.34
CA LEU A 235 -5.48 7.96 0.01
C LEU A 235 -5.02 9.30 0.58
N LEU A 236 -4.63 9.33 1.86
CA LEU A 236 -4.25 10.56 2.53
C LEU A 236 -2.88 11.07 2.13
N THR A 237 -1.99 10.22 1.61
CA THR A 237 -0.64 10.62 1.21
C THR A 237 -0.54 11.17 -0.19
N TYR A 238 -1.66 11.43 -0.88
CA TYR A 238 -1.68 12.21 -2.11
C TYR A 238 -1.80 13.70 -1.85
N TYR A 239 -1.14 14.51 -2.67
CA TYR A 239 -1.43 15.93 -2.72
C TYR A 239 -2.87 16.18 -3.22
N PRO A 240 -3.58 17.21 -2.72
CA PRO A 240 -4.96 17.48 -3.09
C PRO A 240 -5.20 17.74 -4.58
N VAL A 241 -4.30 18.48 -5.25
CA VAL A 241 -4.46 18.85 -6.66
C VAL A 241 -3.88 17.77 -7.57
N PRO A 242 -4.65 17.27 -8.54
CA PRO A 242 -4.15 16.38 -9.59
C PRO A 242 -3.03 17.00 -10.41
N TYR A 243 -2.08 16.18 -10.84
CA TYR A 243 -1.05 16.60 -11.78
C TYR A 243 -1.47 16.22 -13.21
N PRO A 244 -1.68 17.20 -14.11
CA PRO A 244 -2.07 16.92 -15.49
C PRO A 244 -0.89 16.40 -16.30
N ALA A 245 -1.09 15.34 -17.08
CA ALA A 245 -0.07 14.81 -17.98
C ALA A 245 -0.68 14.22 -19.27
N PRO A 246 0.14 13.97 -20.32
CA PRO A 246 -0.32 13.25 -21.49
C PRO A 246 -0.87 11.87 -21.10
N GLY A 247 -2.13 11.58 -21.45
CA GLY A 247 -2.80 10.31 -21.14
C GLY A 247 -3.79 10.37 -19.98
N GLY A 248 -3.74 11.42 -19.15
CA GLY A 248 -4.68 11.62 -18.05
C GLY A 248 -4.03 12.31 -16.87
N ASP A 249 -4.82 12.48 -15.81
CA ASP A 249 -4.32 13.12 -14.60
C ASP A 249 -3.81 12.08 -13.60
N PHE A 250 -2.83 12.50 -12.81
CA PHE A 250 -2.18 11.66 -11.83
C PHE A 250 -2.42 12.19 -10.42
N HIS A 251 -2.74 11.27 -9.52
CA HIS A 251 -2.57 11.54 -8.10
C HIS A 251 -1.09 11.42 -7.75
N ILE A 252 -0.48 12.51 -7.28
CA ILE A 252 0.94 12.54 -6.96
C ILE A 252 1.13 12.22 -5.49
N PRO A 253 1.76 11.07 -5.15
CA PRO A 253 1.99 10.71 -3.77
C PRO A 253 3.04 11.64 -3.17
N VAL A 254 3.04 11.73 -1.85
CA VAL A 254 4.03 12.46 -1.08
C VAL A 254 5.44 12.05 -1.50
N PHE A 255 6.26 13.05 -1.78
CA PHE A 255 7.70 12.94 -2.07
C PHE A 255 8.43 14.11 -1.42
N ASP A 256 9.75 14.16 -1.53
CA ASP A 256 10.59 15.18 -0.90
C ASP A 256 10.37 16.62 -1.44
N GLY A 257 9.56 16.78 -2.49
CA GLY A 257 9.22 18.07 -3.09
C GLY A 257 10.31 18.65 -4.00
N SER A 258 11.41 17.91 -4.26
CA SER A 258 12.47 18.35 -5.17
C SER A 258 12.20 17.89 -6.60
N GLY A 259 12.03 18.83 -7.52
CA GLY A 259 11.84 18.55 -8.95
C GLY A 259 10.40 18.20 -9.36
N GLU A 260 10.27 17.70 -10.60
CA GLU A 260 9.01 17.21 -11.16
C GLU A 260 8.64 15.85 -10.54
N PRO A 261 7.34 15.56 -10.35
CA PRO A 261 6.92 14.28 -9.82
C PRO A 261 7.21 13.13 -10.79
N ASP A 262 7.62 11.98 -10.25
CA ASP A 262 7.81 10.77 -11.03
C ASP A 262 6.45 10.12 -11.34
N LEU A 263 6.02 10.22 -12.60
CA LEU A 263 4.75 9.66 -13.06
C LEU A 263 4.73 8.13 -13.08
N ARG A 264 5.89 7.45 -13.17
CA ARG A 264 5.95 5.99 -13.03
C ARG A 264 5.67 5.57 -11.59
N LEU A 265 6.21 6.31 -10.61
CA LEU A 265 5.90 6.07 -9.20
C LEU A 265 4.43 6.36 -8.90
N ALA A 266 3.83 7.39 -9.51
CA ALA A 266 2.39 7.65 -9.41
C ALA A 266 1.55 6.50 -10.01
N ALA A 267 1.92 6.00 -11.19
CA ALA A 267 1.25 4.86 -11.81
C ALA A 267 1.37 3.57 -10.97
N LEU A 268 2.56 3.26 -10.44
CA LEU A 268 2.75 2.11 -9.54
C LEU A 268 2.00 2.26 -8.21
N SER A 269 1.84 3.49 -7.72
CA SER A 269 1.02 3.78 -6.54
C SER A 269 -0.44 3.42 -6.77
N ARG A 270 -0.98 3.83 -7.92
CA ARG A 270 -2.33 3.46 -8.33
C ARG A 270 -2.45 1.95 -8.59
N ALA A 271 -1.45 1.32 -9.19
CA ALA A 271 -1.43 -0.14 -9.34
C ALA A 271 -1.47 -0.85 -7.98
N ALA A 272 -0.78 -0.32 -6.96
CA ALA A 272 -0.84 -0.82 -5.59
C ALA A 272 -2.27 -0.75 -5.03
N GLU A 273 -2.96 0.37 -5.22
CA GLU A 273 -4.35 0.55 -4.80
C GLU A 273 -5.33 -0.40 -5.49
N LEU A 274 -5.26 -0.52 -6.82
CA LEU A 274 -6.08 -1.48 -7.56
C LEU A 274 -5.80 -2.91 -7.08
N SER A 275 -4.54 -3.24 -6.79
CA SER A 275 -4.17 -4.56 -6.27
C SER A 275 -4.64 -4.79 -4.82
N LEU A 276 -4.69 -3.75 -3.98
CA LEU A 276 -5.27 -3.77 -2.63
C LEU A 276 -6.77 -4.08 -2.71
N VAL A 277 -7.49 -3.39 -3.60
CA VAL A 277 -8.91 -3.64 -3.87
C VAL A 277 -9.13 -5.08 -4.33
N ALA A 278 -8.34 -5.55 -5.28
CA ALA A 278 -8.45 -6.92 -5.74
C ALA A 278 -8.07 -7.96 -4.68
N PHE A 279 -7.30 -7.57 -3.65
CA PHE A 279 -6.93 -8.46 -2.55
C PHE A 279 -8.09 -8.62 -1.56
N ASP A 280 -8.70 -7.51 -1.13
CA ASP A 280 -9.73 -7.51 -0.08
C ASP A 280 -10.84 -6.50 -0.38
N PRO A 281 -11.72 -6.80 -1.36
CA PRO A 281 -12.70 -5.84 -1.86
C PRO A 281 -13.81 -5.51 -0.84
N ASN A 282 -13.92 -6.28 0.24
CA ASN A 282 -15.00 -6.15 1.21
C ASN A 282 -14.62 -5.30 2.44
N ALA A 283 -13.33 -5.06 2.68
CA ALA A 283 -12.89 -4.18 3.76
C ALA A 283 -13.38 -2.74 3.53
N LEU A 284 -13.86 -2.08 4.59
CA LEU A 284 -14.47 -0.75 4.50
C LEU A 284 -13.51 0.28 3.88
N GLU A 285 -12.27 0.30 4.37
CA GLU A 285 -11.24 1.23 3.93
C GLU A 285 -10.87 0.99 2.46
N THR A 286 -10.87 -0.27 2.03
CA THR A 286 -10.64 -0.65 0.64
C THR A 286 -11.78 -0.22 -0.28
N GLN A 287 -13.02 -0.16 0.19
CA GLN A 287 -14.14 0.34 -0.61
C GLN A 287 -14.01 1.85 -0.91
N PHE A 288 -13.42 2.64 -0.01
CA PHE A 288 -13.07 4.03 -0.32
C PHE A 288 -12.00 4.11 -1.41
N VAL A 289 -10.99 3.23 -1.34
CA VAL A 289 -9.96 3.12 -2.40
C VAL A 289 -10.59 2.71 -3.73
N GLN A 290 -11.56 1.80 -3.74
CA GLN A 290 -12.30 1.46 -4.95
C GLN A 290 -13.02 2.69 -5.55
N GLY A 291 -13.74 3.46 -4.73
CA GLY A 291 -14.38 4.70 -5.20
C GLY A 291 -13.37 5.74 -5.70
N TRP A 292 -12.20 5.83 -5.06
CA TRP A 292 -11.09 6.68 -5.48
C TRP A 292 -10.52 6.26 -6.85
N CYS A 293 -10.21 4.97 -7.02
CA CYS A 293 -9.59 4.45 -8.23
C CYS A 293 -10.54 4.48 -9.43
N MET A 294 -11.85 4.30 -9.25
CA MET A 294 -12.80 4.19 -10.38
C MET A 294 -13.15 5.53 -11.05
N GLN A 295 -12.50 6.63 -10.67
CA GLN A 295 -12.63 7.91 -11.36
C GLN A 295 -11.96 7.89 -12.75
N ASP A 296 -12.74 8.08 -13.81
CA ASP A 296 -12.29 7.99 -15.22
C ASP A 296 -11.17 8.98 -15.60
N ARG A 297 -11.10 10.13 -14.92
CA ARG A 297 -10.06 11.16 -15.11
C ARG A 297 -8.65 10.62 -14.80
N PHE A 298 -8.55 9.65 -13.88
CA PHE A 298 -7.30 9.07 -13.40
C PHE A 298 -7.01 7.68 -13.95
N MET A 299 -7.82 7.18 -14.90
CA MET A 299 -7.55 5.90 -15.54
C MET A 299 -6.19 5.95 -16.24
N MET A 300 -5.31 4.98 -15.97
CA MET A 300 -3.99 4.95 -16.59
C MET A 300 -4.12 4.53 -18.05
N ARG A 301 -3.81 5.45 -18.98
CA ARG A 301 -3.94 5.23 -20.43
C ARG A 301 -2.61 5.14 -21.16
N ASP A 302 -1.50 5.48 -20.50
CA ASP A 302 -0.18 5.49 -21.09
C ASP A 302 0.40 4.06 -21.24
N PRO A 303 1.44 3.86 -22.08
CA PRO A 303 2.05 2.55 -22.31
C PRO A 303 2.57 1.83 -21.06
N PHE A 304 2.90 2.55 -19.99
CA PHE A 304 3.36 1.94 -18.75
C PHE A 304 2.20 1.56 -17.83
N GLY A 305 1.24 2.48 -17.60
CA GLY A 305 0.15 2.27 -16.65
C GLY A 305 -1.02 1.44 -17.18
N ALA A 306 -1.32 1.46 -18.48
CA ALA A 306 -2.48 0.75 -19.05
C ALA A 306 -2.50 -0.77 -18.79
N PRO A 307 -1.37 -1.51 -18.88
CA PRO A 307 -1.33 -2.92 -18.48
C PRO A 307 -1.74 -3.15 -17.03
N TYR A 308 -1.28 -2.31 -16.09
CA TYR A 308 -1.63 -2.41 -14.67
C TYR A 308 -3.11 -2.09 -14.41
N GLU A 309 -3.64 -1.07 -15.07
CA GLU A 309 -5.05 -0.70 -14.98
C GLU A 309 -5.94 -1.85 -15.44
N TYR A 310 -5.65 -2.44 -16.61
CA TYR A 310 -6.41 -3.58 -17.12
C TYR A 310 -6.26 -4.84 -16.25
N PHE A 311 -5.07 -5.08 -15.70
CA PHE A 311 -4.80 -6.28 -14.91
C PHE A 311 -5.52 -6.29 -13.56
N TRP A 312 -5.52 -5.16 -12.85
CA TRP A 312 -6.00 -5.10 -11.47
C TRP A 312 -7.40 -4.52 -11.31
N ALA A 313 -7.83 -3.59 -12.17
CA ALA A 313 -9.10 -2.92 -11.99
C ALA A 313 -10.27 -3.89 -12.10
N ASN A 314 -11.25 -3.69 -11.22
CA ASN A 314 -12.53 -4.37 -11.31
C ASN A 314 -13.65 -3.33 -11.20
N PRO A 315 -14.16 -2.81 -12.33
CA PRO A 315 -15.22 -1.80 -12.32
C PRO A 315 -16.56 -2.33 -11.79
N TYR A 316 -16.68 -3.65 -11.57
CA TYR A 316 -17.90 -4.28 -11.08
C TYR A 316 -17.95 -4.41 -9.55
N HIS A 317 -16.86 -4.08 -8.84
CA HIS A 317 -16.90 -4.00 -7.38
C HIS A 317 -17.53 -2.68 -6.93
N PRO A 318 -18.47 -2.71 -5.96
CA PRO A 318 -19.00 -1.50 -5.38
C PRO A 318 -17.88 -0.74 -4.65
N GLY A 319 -17.88 0.58 -4.77
CA GLY A 319 -17.01 1.48 -4.02
C GLY A 319 -17.83 2.47 -3.21
N LEU A 320 -17.26 2.93 -2.11
CA LEU A 320 -17.81 4.05 -1.34
C LEU A 320 -17.21 5.35 -1.85
N SER A 321 -17.97 6.44 -1.74
CA SER A 321 -17.43 7.77 -2.01
C SER A 321 -16.28 8.08 -1.06
N TYR A 322 -15.11 8.40 -1.61
CA TYR A 322 -13.93 8.78 -0.84
C TYR A 322 -14.13 10.09 -0.06
N HIS A 323 -15.15 10.90 -0.38
CA HIS A 323 -15.51 12.08 0.42
C HIS A 323 -15.88 11.74 1.87
N ASN A 324 -16.25 10.48 2.15
CA ASN A 324 -16.55 9.98 3.49
C ASN A 324 -15.36 9.26 4.14
N ALA A 325 -14.21 9.18 3.47
CA ALA A 325 -13.00 8.60 4.05
C ALA A 325 -12.41 9.53 5.12
N PRO A 326 -11.67 8.99 6.11
CA PRO A 326 -11.06 9.78 7.18
C PRO A 326 -10.18 10.91 6.63
N LEU A 327 -10.26 12.08 7.26
CA LEU A 327 -9.44 13.25 6.90
C LEU A 327 -8.08 13.29 7.61
N VAL A 328 -7.85 12.37 8.54
CA VAL A 328 -6.62 12.27 9.32
C VAL A 328 -6.21 10.82 9.51
N LEU A 329 -4.90 10.60 9.48
CA LEU A 329 -4.26 9.37 9.89
C LEU A 329 -3.07 9.73 10.79
N HIS A 330 -3.17 9.35 12.05
CA HIS A 330 -2.08 9.41 13.03
C HIS A 330 -1.65 8.00 13.38
N GLN A 331 -0.36 7.69 13.18
CA GLN A 331 0.24 6.41 13.56
C GLN A 331 1.41 6.66 14.52
N PRO A 332 1.16 6.67 15.85
CA PRO A 332 2.14 7.05 16.86
C PRO A 332 3.45 6.25 16.78
N GLU A 333 3.36 4.95 16.56
CA GLU A 333 4.53 4.06 16.52
C GLU A 333 5.50 4.40 15.38
N ARG A 334 4.99 4.98 14.28
CA ARG A 334 5.77 5.38 13.10
C ARG A 334 6.11 6.87 13.10
N GLY A 335 5.56 7.65 14.03
CA GLY A 335 5.68 9.11 14.01
C GLY A 335 5.05 9.73 12.77
N LEU A 336 3.98 9.15 12.26
CA LEU A 336 3.29 9.61 11.05
C LEU A 336 2.03 10.37 11.42
N LEU A 337 1.88 11.57 10.90
CA LEU A 337 0.65 12.35 10.90
C LEU A 337 0.38 12.87 9.49
N VAL A 338 -0.76 12.51 8.93
CA VAL A 338 -1.25 13.05 7.67
C VAL A 338 -2.66 13.58 7.90
N ALA A 339 -2.93 14.81 7.49
CA ALA A 339 -4.22 15.44 7.70
C ALA A 339 -4.59 16.36 6.53
N ARG A 340 -5.89 16.46 6.23
CA ARG A 340 -6.43 17.35 5.20
C ARG A 340 -7.74 17.99 5.64
N SER A 341 -8.06 19.18 5.14
CA SER A 341 -9.28 19.90 5.51
C SER A 341 -10.55 19.37 4.85
N SER A 342 -10.43 18.83 3.63
CA SER A 342 -11.52 18.21 2.87
C SER A 342 -10.94 17.32 1.76
N TRP A 343 -11.77 16.58 1.04
CA TRP A 343 -11.36 15.78 -0.14
C TRP A 343 -11.29 16.57 -1.45
N ASN A 344 -11.54 17.88 -1.41
CA ASN A 344 -11.51 18.75 -2.59
C ASN A 344 -10.07 19.10 -3.01
N GLU A 345 -9.91 19.58 -4.25
CA GLU A 345 -8.61 19.98 -4.81
C GLU A 345 -8.03 21.24 -4.12
N ASP A 346 -8.88 22.09 -3.53
CA ASP A 346 -8.47 23.28 -2.77
C ASP A 346 -8.14 23.01 -1.30
N ALA A 347 -8.18 21.73 -0.89
CA ALA A 347 -7.94 21.35 0.50
C ALA A 347 -6.56 21.79 0.98
N LEU A 348 -6.53 22.26 2.23
CA LEU A 348 -5.29 22.38 2.98
C LEU A 348 -4.86 20.97 3.39
N TRP A 349 -3.58 20.66 3.26
CA TRP A 349 -3.06 19.33 3.55
C TRP A 349 -1.75 19.45 4.31
N PHE A 350 -1.50 18.52 5.21
CA PHE A 350 -0.34 18.45 6.08
C PHE A 350 0.20 17.02 6.14
N TYR A 351 1.51 16.89 6.12
CA TYR A 351 2.22 15.64 6.31
C TYR A 351 3.43 15.83 7.21
N HIS A 352 3.56 14.91 8.16
CA HIS A 352 4.73 14.74 9.00
C HIS A 352 5.05 13.25 9.11
N GLY A 353 6.24 12.84 8.69
CA GLY A 353 6.68 11.45 8.73
C GLY A 353 7.94 11.21 7.90
N GLY A 354 8.72 10.19 8.23
CA GLY A 354 9.91 9.83 7.45
C GLY A 354 10.97 10.94 7.35
N GLY A 355 11.02 11.86 8.33
CA GLY A 355 11.90 13.03 8.31
C GLY A 355 11.39 14.21 7.47
N LEU A 356 10.24 14.07 6.81
CA LEU A 356 9.60 15.15 6.07
C LEU A 356 8.53 15.82 6.93
N MET A 357 8.46 17.14 6.83
CA MET A 357 7.33 17.94 7.30
C MET A 357 6.97 18.92 6.19
N GLN A 358 5.71 18.89 5.73
CA GLN A 358 5.27 19.71 4.61
C GLN A 358 3.78 19.96 4.64
N THR A 359 3.38 21.03 3.96
CA THR A 359 1.98 21.36 3.71
C THR A 359 1.74 21.57 2.23
N PHE A 360 0.51 21.36 1.78
CA PHE A 360 0.04 21.77 0.46
C PHE A 360 -1.04 22.81 0.64
N ALA A 361 -0.81 24.00 0.08
CA ALA A 361 -1.70 25.15 0.23
C ALA A 361 -1.61 26.09 -0.97
N GLY A 362 -2.76 26.42 -1.57
CA GLY A 362 -2.82 27.29 -2.74
C GLY A 362 -2.13 26.69 -3.97
N GLY A 363 -2.35 25.39 -4.21
CA GLY A 363 -1.85 24.70 -5.41
C GLY A 363 -0.37 24.34 -5.40
N ARG A 364 0.32 24.42 -4.25
CA ARG A 364 1.77 24.19 -4.15
C ARG A 364 2.17 23.46 -2.89
N ILE A 365 3.20 22.63 -3.03
CA ILE A 365 3.93 21.97 -1.94
C ILE A 365 4.80 23.02 -1.24
N LYS A 366 4.83 22.98 0.09
CA LYS A 366 5.71 23.81 0.92
C LYS A 366 6.35 22.93 2.00
N PRO A 367 7.68 22.76 1.98
CA PRO A 367 8.40 22.21 3.12
C PRO A 367 8.16 23.10 4.35
N LEU A 368 8.07 22.48 5.52
CA LEU A 368 7.88 23.16 6.80
C LEU A 368 9.01 22.81 7.76
N GLN A 369 9.38 23.79 8.57
CA GLN A 369 10.08 23.60 9.82
C GLN A 369 9.10 23.76 10.99
N PRO A 370 9.39 23.23 12.18
CA PRO A 370 8.53 23.44 13.34
C PRO A 370 8.22 24.92 13.62
N ALA A 371 9.17 25.83 13.39
CA ALA A 371 8.95 27.27 13.58
C ALA A 371 7.85 27.84 12.67
N ASP A 372 7.62 27.26 11.48
CA ASP A 372 6.55 27.70 10.58
C ASP A 372 5.14 27.39 11.12
N LEU A 373 5.05 26.54 12.14
CA LEU A 373 3.82 26.10 12.80
C LEU A 373 3.59 26.76 14.17
N GLU A 374 4.31 27.83 14.50
CA GLU A 374 3.98 28.65 15.68
C GLU A 374 2.58 29.25 15.57
N ASN A 375 2.21 29.66 14.35
CA ASN A 375 0.83 29.91 13.97
C ASN A 375 0.18 28.57 13.57
N PRO A 376 -0.92 28.16 14.24
CA PRO A 376 -1.50 26.86 14.02
C PRO A 376 -2.07 26.72 12.61
N LEU A 377 -1.83 25.57 12.00
CA LEU A 377 -2.51 25.12 10.80
C LEU A 377 -3.87 24.51 11.18
N VAL A 378 -4.96 25.16 10.79
CA VAL A 378 -6.33 24.70 11.09
C VAL A 378 -6.90 23.96 9.89
N LEU A 379 -7.23 22.68 10.09
CA LEU A 379 -7.68 21.71 9.09
C LEU A 379 -9.09 21.21 9.50
N GLY A 380 -10.07 22.10 9.50
CA GLY A 380 -11.41 21.80 10.02
C GLY A 380 -11.37 21.57 11.53
N ARG A 381 -11.71 20.36 11.99
CA ARG A 381 -11.70 19.95 13.41
C ARG A 381 -10.32 19.53 13.92
N LEU A 382 -9.27 19.83 13.16
CA LEU A 382 -7.91 19.46 13.49
C LEU A 382 -7.05 20.72 13.51
N MET A 383 -6.16 20.78 14.47
CA MET A 383 -5.17 21.85 14.58
C MET A 383 -3.79 21.22 14.63
N VAL A 384 -2.86 21.69 13.79
CA VAL A 384 -1.45 21.27 13.85
C VAL A 384 -0.61 22.49 14.17
N ARG A 385 0.23 22.39 15.20
CA ARG A 385 1.08 23.48 15.64
C ARG A 385 2.40 22.98 16.19
N SER A 386 3.39 23.86 16.32
CA SER A 386 4.56 23.60 17.16
C SER A 386 4.39 24.19 18.55
N LEU A 387 5.26 23.76 19.47
CA LEU A 387 5.36 24.35 20.80
C LEU A 387 6.17 25.65 20.72
N PRO A 388 5.60 26.81 21.10
CA PRO A 388 6.35 28.06 21.14
C PRO A 388 7.51 28.00 22.13
N ALA A 389 8.54 28.84 21.95
CA ALA A 389 9.72 28.88 22.83
C ALA A 389 9.39 29.07 24.32
N GLY A 390 8.30 29.79 24.64
CA GLY A 390 7.82 29.98 26.01
C GLY A 390 7.01 28.82 26.59
N GLY A 391 6.80 27.73 25.84
CA GLY A 391 6.03 26.55 26.25
C GLY A 391 4.52 26.78 26.35
N ARG A 392 4.03 28.01 26.15
CA ARG A 392 2.63 28.39 26.36
C ARG A 392 1.95 28.81 25.07
N PHE A 393 0.70 28.41 24.89
CA PHE A 393 -0.15 28.89 23.81
C PHE A 393 -1.63 28.90 24.19
N GLY A 394 -2.42 29.70 23.47
CA GLY A 394 -3.88 29.65 23.55
C GLY A 394 -4.47 28.71 22.50
N VAL A 395 -5.59 28.09 22.85
CA VAL A 395 -6.47 27.34 21.95
C VAL A 395 -7.86 27.94 22.04
N GLU A 396 -8.47 28.21 20.90
CA GLU A 396 -9.87 28.62 20.79
C GLU A 396 -10.55 27.71 19.78
N THR A 397 -11.64 27.07 20.20
CA THR A 397 -12.35 26.07 19.40
C THR A 397 -13.80 26.49 19.19
N THR A 398 -14.31 26.31 17.97
CA THR A 398 -15.76 26.37 17.68
C THR A 398 -16.39 25.00 17.79
N ASP A 399 -15.68 23.98 17.31
CA ASP A 399 -16.06 22.57 17.30
C ASP A 399 -15.10 21.75 18.18
N GLU A 400 -15.47 20.50 18.47
CA GLU A 400 -14.51 19.54 19.04
C GLU A 400 -13.27 19.47 18.15
N THR A 401 -12.11 19.71 18.75
CA THR A 401 -10.85 19.91 18.02
C THR A 401 -9.75 19.04 18.59
N THR A 402 -9.10 18.26 17.74
CA THR A 402 -7.86 17.56 18.08
C THR A 402 -6.66 18.45 17.69
N CYS A 403 -5.85 18.80 18.67
CA CYS A 403 -4.62 19.56 18.49
C CYS A 403 -3.40 18.62 18.50
N TYR A 404 -2.65 18.60 17.41
CA TYR A 404 -1.36 17.94 17.28
C TYR A 404 -0.25 18.95 17.50
N VAL A 405 0.52 18.77 18.57
CA VAL A 405 1.73 19.55 18.84
C VAL A 405 2.93 18.78 18.30
N VAL A 406 3.56 19.29 17.23
CA VAL A 406 4.65 18.65 16.50
C VAL A 406 6.00 19.32 16.77
N GLY A 407 7.09 18.63 16.42
CA GLY A 407 8.46 19.15 16.57
C GLY A 407 9.03 19.02 17.97
N LEU A 408 8.40 18.22 18.84
CA LEU A 408 8.94 17.87 20.16
C LEU A 408 9.98 16.75 20.04
N LYS A 409 10.69 16.46 21.12
CA LYS A 409 11.59 15.30 21.15
C LYS A 409 10.76 14.03 21.13
N ALA A 410 11.13 13.07 20.29
CA ALA A 410 10.42 11.80 20.16
C ALA A 410 10.55 10.94 21.42
N ARG A 411 9.46 10.26 21.80
CA ARG A 411 9.39 9.31 22.93
C ARG A 411 9.77 9.91 24.30
N GLU A 412 9.65 11.22 24.46
CA GLU A 412 9.94 11.96 25.69
C GLU A 412 8.67 12.34 26.46
N ARG A 413 8.81 12.58 27.77
CA ARG A 413 7.70 12.96 28.66
C ARG A 413 7.62 14.47 28.82
N TYR A 414 6.40 14.96 28.86
CA TYR A 414 6.07 16.37 29.00
C TYR A 414 4.97 16.54 30.04
N ASP A 415 5.14 17.51 30.92
CA ASP A 415 4.09 18.01 31.81
C ASP A 415 3.20 18.95 31.00
N VAL A 416 1.90 18.68 31.01
CA VAL A 416 0.87 19.45 30.31
C VAL A 416 -0.10 20.02 31.34
N GLU A 417 -0.36 21.30 31.21
CA GLU A 417 -1.30 22.06 32.05
C GLU A 417 -2.26 22.80 31.12
N VAL A 418 -3.57 22.66 31.37
CA VAL A 418 -4.63 23.29 30.60
C VAL A 418 -5.46 24.15 31.56
N ASP A 419 -5.61 25.44 31.27
CA ASP A 419 -6.39 26.41 32.06
C ASP A 419 -5.99 26.52 33.55
N ASP A 420 -4.70 26.36 33.83
CA ASP A 420 -4.15 26.34 35.19
C ASP A 420 -4.79 25.25 36.08
N GLU A 421 -5.35 24.20 35.45
CA GLU A 421 -5.86 22.98 36.12
C GLU A 421 -4.71 22.04 36.51
N GLU A 422 -5.04 20.82 36.99
CA GLU A 422 -4.05 19.83 37.42
C GLU A 422 -3.08 19.46 36.28
N VAL A 423 -1.79 19.50 36.59
CA VAL A 423 -0.73 19.09 35.65
C VAL A 423 -0.79 17.58 35.45
N PHE A 424 -0.83 17.15 34.19
CA PHE A 424 -0.76 15.72 33.83
C PHE A 424 0.41 15.46 32.87
N GLU A 425 0.98 14.26 32.95
CA GLU A 425 2.11 13.86 32.10
C GLU A 425 1.60 13.20 30.81
N LEU A 426 2.08 13.67 29.66
CA LEU A 426 1.92 13.00 28.37
C LEU A 426 3.29 12.62 27.78
N LYS A 427 3.29 11.57 26.97
CA LYS A 427 4.48 11.11 26.24
C LYS A 427 4.32 11.37 24.75
N THR A 428 5.33 11.96 24.12
CA THR A 428 5.38 12.09 22.66
C THR A 428 5.54 10.76 21.98
N ASP A 429 5.02 10.67 20.76
CA ASP A 429 5.17 9.49 19.92
C ASP A 429 6.56 9.39 19.25
N ALA A 430 6.74 8.44 18.32
CA ALA A 430 8.02 8.25 17.62
C ALA A 430 8.41 9.42 16.70
N GLY A 431 7.46 10.30 16.36
CA GLY A 431 7.67 11.51 15.57
C GLY A 431 7.81 12.76 16.43
N GLY A 432 7.73 12.67 17.76
CA GLY A 432 7.73 13.86 18.60
C GLY A 432 6.41 14.63 18.53
N ILE A 433 5.29 13.91 18.47
CA ILE A 433 3.94 14.48 18.42
C ILE A 433 3.24 14.24 19.77
N LEU A 434 2.63 15.30 20.33
CA LEU A 434 1.62 15.20 21.38
C LEU A 434 0.23 15.46 20.81
N VAL A 435 -0.76 14.74 21.34
CA VAL A 435 -2.17 14.90 20.95
C VAL A 435 -2.94 15.44 22.15
N LEU A 436 -3.65 16.53 21.94
CA LEU A 436 -4.54 17.16 22.92
C LEU A 436 -5.94 17.27 22.33
N GLU A 437 -6.95 16.93 23.11
CA GLU A 437 -8.35 17.00 22.69
C GLU A 437 -9.06 18.14 23.41
N PHE A 438 -9.75 18.98 22.66
CA PHE A 438 -10.48 20.12 23.19
C PHE A 438 -11.97 20.02 22.82
N PRO A 439 -12.89 20.24 23.78
CA PRO A 439 -14.32 20.29 23.48
C PRO A 439 -14.66 21.51 22.63
N ALA A 440 -15.85 21.50 22.03
CA ALA A 440 -16.39 22.64 21.29
C ALA A 440 -16.58 23.88 22.18
N ASN A 441 -16.45 25.07 21.59
CA ASN A 441 -16.61 26.37 22.26
C ASN A 441 -15.71 26.54 23.49
N ARG A 442 -14.49 26.00 23.46
CA ARG A 442 -13.51 26.13 24.53
C ARG A 442 -12.50 27.20 24.17
N ARG A 443 -12.20 28.05 25.15
CA ARG A 443 -11.00 28.89 25.14
C ARG A 443 -10.11 28.41 26.27
N ALA A 444 -8.94 27.91 25.91
CA ALA A 444 -8.01 27.32 26.86
C ALA A 444 -6.59 27.88 26.72
N GLY A 445 -5.91 28.08 27.84
CA GLY A 445 -4.45 28.27 27.89
C GLY A 445 -3.75 26.94 28.11
N VAL A 446 -2.77 26.60 27.28
CA VAL A 446 -2.00 25.37 27.39
C VAL A 446 -0.56 25.72 27.71
N LEU A 447 0.02 25.07 28.71
CA LEU A 447 1.44 25.09 29.02
C LEU A 447 2.01 23.67 28.89
N ILE A 448 3.08 23.53 28.11
CA ILE A 448 3.80 22.26 27.93
C ILE A 448 5.27 22.50 28.27
N ARG A 449 5.82 21.66 29.13
CA ARG A 449 7.24 21.69 29.51
C ARG A 449 7.79 20.26 29.62
N PRO A 450 9.10 20.05 29.36
CA PRO A 450 9.70 18.74 29.61
C PRO A 450 9.46 18.32 31.05
N ALA A 451 9.02 17.08 31.26
CA ALA A 451 8.82 16.56 32.60
C ALA A 451 10.16 16.53 33.37
N GLY A 452 10.13 16.88 34.65
CA GLY A 452 11.29 16.73 35.53
C GLY A 452 11.72 15.25 35.60
N ARG A 453 13.03 15.00 35.56
CA ARG A 453 13.58 13.63 35.68
C ARG A 453 13.32 13.01 37.05
#